data_AF-B6XFA8-F1
#
_entry.id   AF-B6XFA8-F1
#
_cell.length_a   1.000
_cell.length_b   1.000
_cell.length_c   1.000
_cell.angle_alpha   90.00
_cell.angle_beta   90.00
_cell.angle_gamma   90.00
#
_symmetry.space_group_name_H-M   'P 1'
#
loop_
_entity.id
_entity.type
_entity.pdbx_description
1 polymer ?
#
loop_
_entity_poly.entity_id
_entity_poly.type
_entity_poly.pdbx_seq_one_letter_code
_entity_poly.pdbx_strand_id
1 'polypeptide(L)'
;AWASFCVHPGSGNVVVGGGVEGQYNNKNILYGTANTTKDANGNLKAASPVIKVYSDHIELNDESEGVELEKLGTGRYKLKGTLGMNSDASWGGIHGGLVVPNGINNLPLVWADFDVLPDGDIIIETRYRKHTLHQQLEAQRLMTYPEFLDENNIEREDYDYCDIPNGHWIDVRVNMPSDSIYNQKLLEAERLAKIEAERVAKEEAEKMAQEDDGTGI
;
A
#
# COMPACT_ATOMS: atom_id res chain seq x y z
N ALA A 1 37.43 -5.58 8.99
CA ALA A 1 36.26 -5.00 8.32
C ALA A 1 35.28 -6.12 8.01
N TRP A 2 33.99 -5.89 8.13
CA TRP A 2 32.95 -6.86 7.84
C TRP A 2 31.86 -6.23 6.98
N ALA A 3 31.19 -7.07 6.20
CA ALA A 3 30.00 -6.73 5.45
C ALA A 3 28.98 -7.85 5.65
N SER A 4 27.71 -7.48 5.68
CA SER A 4 26.58 -8.38 5.83
C SER A 4 25.53 -8.04 4.79
N PHE A 5 24.95 -9.10 4.23
CA PHE A 5 23.80 -9.05 3.35
C PHE A 5 22.74 -9.94 3.97
N CYS A 6 21.62 -9.36 4.38
CA CYS A 6 20.55 -10.08 5.04
C CYS A 6 19.27 -9.95 4.23
N VAL A 7 18.63 -11.07 3.94
CA VAL A 7 17.29 -11.13 3.34
C VAL A 7 16.33 -11.62 4.42
N HIS A 8 15.27 -10.86 4.68
CA HIS A 8 14.24 -11.30 5.60
C HIS A 8 13.40 -12.41 4.96
N PRO A 9 13.33 -13.63 5.52
CA PRO A 9 12.75 -14.79 4.86
C PRO A 9 11.24 -14.64 4.61
N GLY A 10 10.52 -13.94 5.50
CA GLY A 10 9.07 -13.74 5.36
C GLY A 10 8.65 -12.56 4.48
N SER A 11 9.52 -11.56 4.27
CA SER A 11 9.16 -10.32 3.57
C SER A 11 10.02 -10.03 2.35
N GLY A 12 11.10 -10.77 2.12
CA GLY A 12 12.05 -10.51 1.04
C GLY A 12 12.85 -9.21 1.19
N ASN A 13 12.69 -8.49 2.31
CA ASN A 13 13.38 -7.24 2.57
C ASN A 13 14.88 -7.43 2.68
N VAL A 14 15.63 -6.58 1.99
CA VAL A 14 17.09 -6.66 1.96
C VAL A 14 17.70 -5.54 2.78
N VAL A 15 18.54 -5.91 3.73
CA VAL A 15 19.35 -4.99 4.52
C VAL A 15 20.81 -5.28 4.26
N VAL A 16 21.56 -4.24 3.89
CA VAL A 16 23.02 -4.30 3.78
C VAL A 16 23.63 -3.48 4.89
N GLY A 17 24.64 -4.05 5.54
CA GLY A 17 25.35 -3.42 6.64
C GLY A 17 26.83 -3.75 6.57
N GLY A 18 27.67 -2.84 7.05
CA GLY A 18 29.11 -3.09 7.13
C GLY A 18 29.72 -2.31 8.28
N GLY A 19 30.94 -2.67 8.65
CA GLY A 19 31.63 -2.01 9.74
C GLY A 19 33.11 -2.39 9.83
N VAL A 20 33.78 -1.71 10.74
CA VAL A 20 35.15 -2.02 11.17
C VAL A 20 35.15 -2.25 12.67
N GLU A 21 36.21 -2.82 13.21
CA GLU A 21 36.28 -3.25 14.61
C GLU A 21 35.93 -2.10 15.57
N GLY A 22 34.93 -2.32 16.43
CA GLY A 22 34.42 -1.31 17.37
C GLY A 22 33.46 -0.24 16.80
N GLN A 23 33.14 -0.27 15.50
CA GLN A 23 32.18 0.65 14.87
C GLN A 23 31.16 -0.08 13.98
N TYR A 24 29.88 0.12 14.29
CA TYR A 24 28.76 -0.19 13.39
C TYR A 24 28.54 0.99 12.44
N ASN A 25 28.68 0.79 11.12
CA ASN A 25 28.24 1.80 10.15
C ASN A 25 26.79 1.56 9.71
N ASN A 26 26.19 2.61 9.16
CA ASN A 26 24.79 2.75 8.77
C ASN A 26 24.22 1.49 8.08
N LYS A 27 23.10 0.99 8.62
CA LYS A 27 22.24 0.01 7.92
C LYS A 27 21.59 0.71 6.73
N ASN A 28 21.67 0.09 5.55
CA ASN A 28 20.97 0.55 4.36
C ASN A 28 19.87 -0.45 4.00
N ILE A 29 18.63 0.02 3.95
CA ILE A 29 17.47 -0.77 3.55
C ILE A 29 17.30 -0.59 2.05
N LEU A 30 17.36 -1.68 1.29
CA LEU A 30 17.14 -1.61 -0.15
C LEU A 30 15.65 -1.59 -0.45
N TYR A 31 15.25 -0.66 -1.31
CA TYR A 31 13.87 -0.54 -1.78
C TYR A 31 13.68 -1.32 -3.08
N GLY A 32 12.68 -2.20 -3.10
CA GLY A 32 12.35 -3.08 -4.22
C GLY A 32 10.89 -3.50 -4.20
N THR A 33 10.51 -4.47 -5.01
CA THR A 33 9.11 -4.94 -5.13
C THR A 33 8.54 -5.52 -3.82
N ALA A 34 9.42 -5.90 -2.89
CA ALA A 34 9.07 -6.42 -1.57
C ALA A 34 8.56 -5.35 -0.58
N ASN A 35 8.99 -4.09 -0.72
CA ASN A 35 8.70 -3.02 0.24
C ASN A 35 8.35 -1.69 -0.43
N THR A 36 8.03 -1.70 -1.73
CA THR A 36 7.53 -0.53 -2.44
C THR A 36 6.32 -0.87 -3.30
N THR A 37 5.40 0.09 -3.41
CA THR A 37 4.25 0.06 -4.29
C THR A 37 4.20 1.33 -5.14
N LYS A 38 3.54 1.27 -6.30
CA LYS A 38 3.30 2.43 -7.16
C LYS A 38 1.95 3.04 -6.81
N ASP A 39 1.91 4.36 -6.64
CA ASP A 39 0.66 5.10 -6.46
C ASP A 39 -0.05 5.40 -7.79
N ALA A 40 -1.24 6.02 -7.70
CA ALA A 40 -2.14 6.41 -8.78
C ALA A 40 -1.48 7.35 -9.79
N ASN A 41 -0.41 8.04 -9.38
CA ASN A 41 0.36 8.95 -10.21
C ASN A 41 1.68 8.33 -10.70
N GLY A 42 1.91 7.04 -10.43
CA GLY A 42 3.08 6.28 -10.86
C GLY A 42 4.33 6.45 -9.98
N ASN A 43 4.23 7.11 -8.83
CA ASN A 43 5.36 7.31 -7.92
C ASN A 43 5.59 6.08 -7.05
N LEU A 44 6.87 5.74 -6.82
CA LEU A 44 7.25 4.69 -5.87
C LEU A 44 7.12 5.20 -4.44
N LYS A 45 6.44 4.41 -3.62
CA LYS A 45 6.13 4.66 -2.22
C LYS A 45 6.39 3.38 -1.41
N ALA A 46 6.66 3.45 -0.12
CA ALA A 46 6.83 2.24 0.68
C ALA A 46 5.55 1.41 0.66
N ALA A 47 5.71 0.10 0.73
CA ALA A 47 4.60 -0.84 0.80
C ALA A 47 3.86 -0.64 2.12
N SER A 48 2.54 -0.62 2.02
CA SER A 48 1.61 -0.73 3.14
C SER A 48 0.37 -1.46 2.61
N PRO A 49 -0.57 -1.90 3.47
CA PRO A 49 -1.88 -2.29 2.98
C PRO A 49 -2.46 -1.13 2.18
N VAL A 50 -2.64 -1.35 0.87
CA VAL A 50 -3.11 -0.35 -0.08
C VAL A 50 -4.24 -0.96 -0.87
N ILE A 51 -5.35 -0.24 -0.88
CA ILE A 51 -6.52 -0.54 -1.68
C ILE A 51 -6.57 0.50 -2.78
N LYS A 52 -6.64 0.05 -4.03
CA LYS A 52 -6.96 0.93 -5.14
C LYS A 52 -8.46 0.93 -5.33
N VAL A 53 -9.08 2.09 -5.15
CA VAL A 53 -10.53 2.26 -5.30
C VAL A 53 -10.83 2.84 -6.67
N TYR A 54 -11.53 2.07 -7.49
CA TYR A 54 -12.09 2.49 -8.76
C TYR A 54 -13.59 2.80 -8.57
N SER A 55 -14.24 3.30 -9.61
CA SER A 55 -15.66 3.68 -9.55
C SER A 55 -16.62 2.50 -9.41
N ASP A 56 -16.18 1.28 -9.76
CA ASP A 56 -16.99 0.07 -9.81
C ASP A 56 -16.38 -1.11 -9.03
N HIS A 57 -15.06 -1.14 -8.86
CA HIS A 57 -14.34 -2.23 -8.21
C HIS A 57 -13.16 -1.73 -7.34
N ILE A 58 -12.52 -2.65 -6.63
CA ILE A 58 -11.27 -2.43 -5.91
C ILE A 58 -10.21 -3.41 -6.39
N GLU A 59 -8.95 -2.97 -6.36
CA GLU A 59 -7.80 -3.86 -6.44
C GLU A 59 -7.08 -3.85 -5.08
N LEU A 60 -6.80 -5.04 -4.57
CA LEU A 60 -6.13 -5.26 -3.30
C LEU A 60 -4.69 -5.70 -3.53
N ASN A 61 -3.78 -5.27 -2.66
CA ASN A 61 -2.47 -5.91 -2.53
C ASN A 61 -2.53 -7.08 -1.55
N ASP A 62 -1.47 -7.88 -1.49
CA ASP A 62 -1.37 -9.03 -0.59
C ASP A 62 -1.70 -8.66 0.87
N GLU A 63 -1.30 -7.46 1.31
CA GLU A 63 -1.50 -7.00 2.69
C GLU A 63 -2.93 -6.56 3.01
N SER A 64 -3.74 -6.19 2.00
CA SER A 64 -5.14 -5.74 2.15
C SER A 64 -6.16 -6.81 1.72
N GLU A 65 -5.72 -8.05 1.53
CA GLU A 65 -6.57 -9.18 1.18
C GLU A 65 -7.74 -9.33 2.18
N GLY A 66 -8.96 -9.47 1.64
CA GLY A 66 -10.19 -9.64 2.43
C GLY A 66 -11.02 -8.36 2.61
N VAL A 67 -10.55 -7.21 2.12
CA VAL A 67 -11.36 -5.97 2.11
C VAL A 67 -12.43 -6.03 1.02
N GLU A 68 -13.63 -5.56 1.35
CA GLU A 68 -14.77 -5.50 0.41
C GLU A 68 -15.17 -4.05 0.11
N LEU A 69 -15.62 -3.81 -1.13
CA LEU A 69 -16.18 -2.54 -1.57
C LEU A 69 -17.71 -2.59 -1.55
N GLU A 70 -18.34 -1.61 -0.92
CA GLU A 70 -19.76 -1.31 -1.03
C GLU A 70 -19.94 0.10 -1.61
N LYS A 71 -20.46 0.22 -2.84
CA LYS A 71 -20.78 1.52 -3.43
C LYS A 71 -22.10 2.06 -2.86
N LEU A 72 -22.02 3.16 -2.10
CA LEU A 72 -23.19 3.79 -1.47
C LEU A 72 -23.96 4.71 -2.44
N GLY A 73 -23.28 5.21 -3.47
CA GLY A 73 -23.85 6.08 -4.49
C GLY A 73 -22.77 6.68 -5.38
N THR A 74 -23.15 7.66 -6.21
CA THR A 74 -22.20 8.43 -7.03
C THR A 74 -21.19 9.13 -6.13
N GLY A 75 -19.91 8.85 -6.37
CA GLY A 75 -18.80 9.40 -5.61
C GLY A 75 -18.77 9.02 -4.14
N ARG A 76 -19.41 7.91 -3.73
CA ARG A 76 -19.41 7.46 -2.33
C ARG A 76 -19.16 5.97 -2.21
N TYR A 77 -18.03 5.61 -1.61
CA TYR A 77 -17.50 4.25 -1.55
C TYR A 77 -17.23 3.85 -0.12
N LYS A 78 -17.78 2.72 0.34
CA LYS A 78 -17.51 2.17 1.66
C LYS A 78 -16.56 0.97 1.53
N LEU A 79 -15.46 1.01 2.26
CA LEU A 79 -14.50 -0.09 2.39
C LEU A 79 -14.73 -0.81 3.72
N LYS A 80 -14.90 -2.13 3.65
CA LYS A 80 -15.18 -2.98 4.82
C LYS A 80 -14.01 -3.89 5.16
N GLY A 81 -13.84 -4.17 6.45
CA GLY A 81 -12.80 -5.10 6.92
C GLY A 81 -11.45 -4.43 7.17
N THR A 82 -11.47 -3.11 7.39
CA THR A 82 -10.29 -2.31 7.77
C THR A 82 -10.39 -1.86 9.22
N LEU A 83 -9.27 -1.43 9.82
CA LEU A 83 -9.22 -0.77 11.13
C LEU A 83 -8.97 0.74 10.99
N GLY A 84 -9.50 1.34 9.92
CA GLY A 84 -9.29 2.74 9.57
C GLY A 84 -8.03 2.98 8.72
N MET A 85 -7.67 4.26 8.61
CA MET A 85 -6.53 4.71 7.81
C MET A 85 -5.20 4.26 8.41
N ASN A 86 -4.19 4.11 7.57
CA ASN A 86 -2.83 3.85 8.03
C ASN A 86 -2.31 5.03 8.89
N SER A 87 -1.74 4.72 10.05
CA SER A 87 -1.26 5.68 11.04
C SER A 87 0.11 6.29 10.73
N ASP A 88 0.82 5.79 9.71
CA ASP A 88 2.12 6.31 9.32
C ASP A 88 1.98 7.66 8.59
N ALA A 89 2.43 8.72 9.27
CA ALA A 89 2.38 10.11 8.80
C ALA A 89 3.18 10.35 7.51
N SER A 90 4.06 9.42 7.11
CA SER A 90 4.84 9.50 5.87
C SER A 90 3.97 9.44 4.60
N TRP A 91 2.69 9.07 4.73
CA TRP A 91 1.82 8.77 3.60
C TRP A 91 0.74 9.80 3.28
N GLY A 92 0.62 10.86 4.08
CA GLY A 92 -0.36 11.93 3.87
C GLY A 92 -0.48 12.91 5.05
N GLY A 93 0.50 12.91 5.96
CA GLY A 93 0.46 13.73 7.18
C GLY A 93 -0.53 13.20 8.22
N ILE A 94 -1.02 14.09 9.08
CA ILE A 94 -1.92 13.77 10.20
C ILE A 94 -3.28 13.18 9.76
N HIS A 95 -3.63 13.34 8.48
CA HIS A 95 -4.90 12.93 7.90
C HIS A 95 -4.81 11.57 7.18
N GLY A 96 -3.71 10.83 7.26
CA GLY A 96 -3.62 9.48 6.69
C GLY A 96 -3.36 9.42 5.18
N GLY A 97 -3.08 8.21 4.68
CA GLY A 97 -2.53 7.98 3.35
C GLY A 97 -3.56 7.82 2.24
N LEU A 98 -4.15 8.92 1.78
CA LEU A 98 -5.00 8.97 0.60
C LEU A 98 -4.25 9.62 -0.59
N VAL A 99 -4.26 8.99 -1.76
CA VAL A 99 -3.67 9.57 -2.99
C VAL A 99 -4.74 9.73 -4.06
N VAL A 100 -4.96 10.98 -4.44
CA VAL A 100 -5.90 11.35 -5.51
C VAL A 100 -5.20 11.25 -6.88
N PRO A 101 -5.89 10.73 -7.91
CA PRO A 101 -5.34 10.67 -9.26
C PRO A 101 -5.27 12.06 -9.90
N ASN A 102 -4.17 12.31 -10.61
CA ASN A 102 -3.96 13.52 -11.38
C ASN A 102 -4.19 13.28 -12.88
N GLY A 103 -4.69 14.31 -13.56
CA GLY A 103 -4.71 14.33 -15.02
C GLY A 103 -3.30 14.53 -15.61
N ILE A 104 -3.19 14.43 -16.94
CA ILE A 104 -1.93 14.61 -17.69
C ILE A 104 -1.22 15.94 -17.42
N ASN A 105 -1.95 16.96 -16.99
CA ASN A 105 -1.44 18.29 -16.64
C ASN A 105 -1.05 18.42 -15.15
N ASN A 106 -0.96 17.31 -14.41
CA ASN A 106 -0.74 17.27 -12.96
C ASN A 106 -1.82 17.99 -12.13
N LEU A 107 -3.00 18.25 -12.71
CA LEU A 107 -4.13 18.77 -11.94
C LEU A 107 -4.94 17.60 -11.37
N PRO A 108 -5.26 17.61 -10.07
CA PRO A 108 -6.08 16.59 -9.45
C PRO A 108 -7.45 16.48 -10.14
N LEU A 109 -7.89 15.25 -10.35
CA LEU A 109 -9.13 14.97 -11.09
C LEU A 109 -10.37 15.26 -10.26
N VAL A 110 -10.33 14.90 -8.97
CA VAL A 110 -11.43 15.00 -8.03
C VAL A 110 -10.95 15.61 -6.70
N TRP A 111 -11.88 16.12 -5.91
CA TRP A 111 -11.71 16.22 -4.46
C TRP A 111 -12.02 14.85 -3.86
N ALA A 112 -11.26 14.44 -2.85
CA ALA A 112 -11.51 13.20 -2.14
C ALA A 112 -11.34 13.44 -0.65
N ASP A 113 -12.39 13.10 0.09
CA ASP A 113 -12.44 13.12 1.55
C ASP A 113 -12.74 11.70 2.04
N PHE A 114 -12.47 11.43 3.31
CA PHE A 114 -12.79 10.15 3.92
C PHE A 114 -13.27 10.33 5.36
N ASP A 115 -14.11 9.41 5.79
CA ASP A 115 -14.58 9.28 7.16
C ASP A 115 -14.32 7.85 7.66
N VAL A 116 -13.72 7.72 8.84
CA VAL A 116 -13.53 6.42 9.50
C VAL A 116 -14.70 6.17 10.44
N LEU A 117 -15.43 5.09 10.20
CA LEU A 117 -16.55 4.68 11.03
C LEU A 117 -16.07 4.02 12.33
N PRO A 118 -16.92 3.94 13.38
CA PRO A 118 -16.53 3.36 14.67
C PRO A 118 -16.13 1.88 14.62
N ASP A 119 -16.58 1.15 13.59
CA ASP A 119 -16.22 -0.24 13.30
C ASP A 119 -14.86 -0.38 12.60
N GLY A 120 -14.26 0.72 12.16
CA GLY A 120 -13.00 0.75 11.41
C GLY A 120 -13.19 0.75 9.89
N ASP A 121 -14.43 0.62 9.40
CA ASP A 121 -14.74 0.78 7.99
C ASP A 121 -14.48 2.23 7.55
N ILE A 122 -14.15 2.41 6.27
CA ILE A 122 -13.80 3.73 5.72
C ILE A 122 -14.83 4.09 4.67
N ILE A 123 -15.41 5.29 4.77
CA ILE A 123 -16.21 5.89 3.69
C ILE A 123 -15.31 6.87 2.97
N ILE A 124 -15.25 6.76 1.65
CA ILE A 124 -14.54 7.69 0.76
C ILE A 124 -15.58 8.43 -0.05
N GLU A 125 -15.48 9.75 -0.05
CA GLU A 125 -16.34 10.63 -0.82
C GLU A 125 -15.51 11.37 -1.87
N THR A 126 -15.91 11.29 -3.12
CA THR A 126 -15.29 11.97 -4.25
C THR A 126 -16.22 12.99 -4.85
N ARG A 127 -15.68 14.17 -5.13
CA ARG A 127 -16.42 15.32 -5.66
C ARG A 127 -15.69 15.90 -6.86
N TYR A 128 -16.44 16.46 -7.79
CA TYR A 128 -15.86 17.10 -8.96
C TYR A 128 -14.96 18.26 -8.52
N ARG A 129 -13.76 18.32 -9.09
CA ARG A 129 -12.83 19.43 -8.89
C ARG A 129 -12.71 20.21 -10.18
N LYS A 130 -13.41 21.33 -10.22
CA LYS A 130 -13.42 22.24 -11.36
C LYS A 130 -12.11 23.03 -11.40
N HIS A 131 -11.54 23.17 -12.59
CA HIS A 131 -10.32 23.94 -12.81
C HIS A 131 -10.58 25.01 -13.86
N THR A 132 -10.08 26.23 -13.62
CA THR A 132 -10.10 27.29 -14.62
C THR A 132 -9.05 26.99 -15.68
N LEU A 133 -9.49 26.48 -16.83
CA LEU A 133 -8.64 26.08 -17.95
C LEU A 133 -8.95 26.90 -19.20
N HIS A 134 -8.06 26.82 -20.19
CA HIS A 134 -8.38 27.29 -21.54
C HIS A 134 -9.48 26.42 -22.13
N GLN A 135 -10.44 27.02 -22.85
CA GLN A 135 -11.66 26.36 -23.36
C GLN A 135 -11.40 25.05 -24.12
N GLN A 136 -10.30 24.99 -24.88
CA GLN A 136 -9.91 23.76 -25.61
C GLN A 136 -9.47 22.62 -24.67
N LEU A 137 -8.73 22.94 -23.61
CA LEU A 137 -8.26 21.96 -22.63
C LEU A 137 -9.41 21.47 -21.74
N GLU A 138 -10.32 22.37 -21.41
CA GLU A 138 -11.57 22.05 -20.71
C GLU A 138 -12.43 21.09 -21.54
N ALA A 139 -12.70 21.41 -22.80
CA ALA A 139 -13.47 20.53 -23.69
C ALA A 139 -12.81 19.16 -23.85
N GLN A 140 -11.48 19.10 -24.01
CA GLN A 140 -10.75 17.84 -24.07
C GLN A 140 -10.87 17.04 -22.76
N ARG A 141 -10.78 17.71 -21.60
CA ARG A 141 -10.92 17.08 -20.29
C ARG A 141 -12.30 16.46 -20.11
N LEU A 142 -13.37 17.20 -20.43
CA LEU A 142 -14.75 16.72 -20.32
C LEU A 142 -15.07 15.61 -21.33
N MET A 143 -14.44 15.64 -22.51
CA MET A 143 -14.57 14.55 -23.49
C MET A 143 -13.82 13.27 -23.05
N THR A 144 -12.72 13.44 -22.32
CA THR A 144 -11.92 12.30 -21.79
C THR A 144 -12.60 11.68 -20.57
N TYR A 145 -13.23 12.49 -19.74
CA TYR A 145 -13.85 12.10 -18.47
C TYR A 145 -15.34 12.47 -18.47
N PRO A 146 -16.20 11.63 -19.08
CA PRO A 146 -17.64 11.90 -19.14
C PRO A 146 -18.31 11.95 -17.76
N GLU A 147 -17.66 11.45 -16.71
CA GLU A 147 -18.13 11.49 -15.32
C GLU A 147 -18.26 12.94 -14.79
N PHE A 148 -17.48 13.87 -15.36
CA PHE A 148 -17.55 15.30 -15.04
C PHE A 148 -18.75 16.01 -15.67
N LEU A 149 -19.52 15.31 -16.49
CA LEU A 149 -20.77 15.80 -17.05
C LEU A 149 -21.96 15.29 -16.23
N ASP A 150 -23.00 16.12 -16.17
CA ASP A 150 -24.30 15.74 -15.65
C ASP A 150 -25.10 14.93 -16.69
N GLU A 151 -26.34 14.57 -16.33
CA GLU A 151 -27.26 13.84 -17.21
C GLU A 151 -27.63 14.59 -18.51
N ASN A 152 -27.39 15.91 -18.57
CA ASN A 152 -27.67 16.77 -19.71
C ASN A 152 -26.44 17.06 -20.57
N ASN A 153 -25.29 16.41 -20.29
CA ASN A 153 -23.98 16.69 -20.90
C ASN A 153 -23.47 18.11 -20.62
N ILE A 154 -23.87 18.69 -19.49
CA ILE A 154 -23.35 19.96 -18.98
C ILE A 154 -22.29 19.64 -17.93
N GLU A 155 -21.20 20.39 -17.92
CA GLU A 155 -20.19 20.26 -16.87
C GLU A 155 -20.82 20.42 -15.49
N ARG A 156 -20.48 19.51 -14.57
CA ARG A 156 -20.90 19.60 -13.18
C ARG A 156 -20.39 20.86 -12.50
N GLU A 157 -21.10 21.27 -11.47
CA GLU A 157 -20.63 22.32 -10.57
C GLU A 157 -19.46 21.83 -9.72
N ASP A 158 -18.60 22.76 -9.31
CA ASP A 158 -17.50 22.42 -8.41
C ASP A 158 -18.06 21.82 -7.12
N TYR A 159 -17.40 20.79 -6.60
CA TYR A 159 -17.77 20.08 -5.39
C TYR A 159 -19.06 19.22 -5.47
N ASP A 160 -19.66 19.06 -6.65
CA ASP A 160 -20.74 18.08 -6.87
C ASP A 160 -20.24 16.64 -6.74
N TYR A 161 -21.07 15.70 -6.29
CA TYR A 161 -20.67 14.30 -6.19
C TYR A 161 -20.34 13.73 -7.56
N CYS A 162 -19.15 13.14 -7.68
CA CYS A 162 -18.63 12.64 -8.94
C CYS A 162 -17.92 11.32 -8.71
N ASP A 163 -18.20 10.33 -9.56
CA ASP A 163 -17.45 9.08 -9.54
C ASP A 163 -15.99 9.29 -9.92
N ILE A 164 -15.14 8.33 -9.53
CA ILE A 164 -13.73 8.32 -9.92
C ILE A 164 -13.68 8.12 -11.45
N PRO A 165 -12.97 8.99 -12.21
CA PRO A 165 -12.96 8.88 -13.65
C PRO A 165 -12.39 7.55 -14.13
N ASN A 166 -12.92 7.03 -15.24
CA ASN A 166 -12.47 5.74 -15.77
C ASN A 166 -10.97 5.73 -16.07
N GLY A 167 -10.31 4.60 -15.79
CA GLY A 167 -8.86 4.43 -15.92
C GLY A 167 -8.04 5.05 -14.79
N HIS A 168 -8.70 5.65 -13.78
CA HIS A 168 -8.06 6.19 -12.58
C HIS A 168 -8.58 5.50 -11.33
N TRP A 169 -7.80 5.56 -10.27
CA TRP A 169 -8.16 5.06 -8.95
C TRP A 169 -7.65 6.02 -7.86
N ILE A 170 -8.21 5.87 -6.66
CA ILE A 170 -7.67 6.47 -5.44
C ILE A 170 -6.89 5.39 -4.69
N ASP A 171 -5.64 5.66 -4.30
CA ASP A 171 -4.95 4.78 -3.36
C ASP A 171 -5.36 5.13 -1.94
N VAL A 172 -5.80 4.11 -1.23
CA VAL A 172 -6.23 4.20 0.16
C VAL A 172 -5.34 3.29 0.97
N ARG A 173 -4.53 3.90 1.82
CA ARG A 173 -3.64 3.15 2.72
C ARG A 173 -4.36 2.92 4.03
N VAL A 174 -4.53 1.64 4.35
CA VAL A 174 -5.36 1.22 5.47
C VAL A 174 -4.53 0.52 6.53
N ASN A 175 -5.09 0.48 7.73
CA ASN A 175 -4.63 -0.39 8.79
C ASN A 175 -5.45 -1.68 8.74
N MET A 176 -4.78 -2.83 8.68
CA MET A 176 -5.45 -4.14 8.60
C MET A 176 -5.46 -4.82 9.97
N PRO A 177 -6.52 -5.57 10.30
CA PRO A 177 -6.59 -6.26 11.57
C PRO A 177 -5.56 -7.39 11.67
N SER A 178 -5.14 -7.75 12.89
CA SER A 178 -4.06 -8.71 13.11
C SER A 178 -4.41 -10.15 12.68
N ASP A 179 -5.70 -10.43 12.56
CA ASP A 179 -6.26 -11.67 12.02
C ASP A 179 -6.47 -11.63 10.51
N SER A 180 -6.01 -10.59 9.81
CA SER A 180 -6.04 -10.55 8.34
C SER A 180 -5.30 -11.75 7.73
N ILE A 181 -5.75 -12.17 6.55
CA ILE A 181 -5.22 -13.34 5.84
C ILE A 181 -3.70 -13.22 5.66
N TYR A 182 -3.22 -12.02 5.33
CA TYR A 182 -1.80 -11.72 5.21
C TYR A 182 -1.01 -11.91 6.52
N ASN A 183 -1.51 -11.34 7.62
CA ASN A 183 -0.83 -11.43 8.91
C ASN A 183 -0.75 -12.89 9.41
N GLN A 184 -1.78 -13.69 9.15
CA GLN A 184 -1.77 -15.13 9.43
C GLN A 184 -0.73 -15.89 8.59
N LYS A 185 -0.67 -15.62 7.28
CA LYS A 185 0.34 -16.22 6.37
C LYS A 185 1.76 -15.87 6.81
N LEU A 186 2.00 -14.62 7.22
CA LEU A 186 3.30 -14.15 7.69
C LEU A 186 3.73 -14.86 8.98
N LEU A 187 2.81 -14.97 9.96
CA LEU A 187 3.05 -15.67 11.22
C LEU A 187 3.34 -17.16 11.00
N GLU A 188 2.63 -17.81 10.09
CA GLU A 188 2.88 -19.22 9.74
C GLU A 188 4.25 -19.40 9.09
N ALA A 189 4.61 -18.53 8.14
CA ALA A 189 5.93 -18.54 7.49
C ALA A 189 7.07 -18.33 8.51
N GLU A 190 6.90 -17.39 9.45
CA GLU A 190 7.87 -17.15 10.52
C GLU A 190 8.00 -18.38 11.43
N ARG A 191 6.88 -19.01 11.79
CA ARG A 191 6.87 -20.23 12.60
C ARG A 191 7.60 -21.38 11.91
N LEU A 192 7.35 -21.59 10.62
CA LEU A 192 8.02 -22.62 9.81
C LEU A 192 9.52 -22.34 9.69
N ALA A 193 9.90 -21.08 9.45
CA ALA A 193 11.31 -20.69 9.38
C ALA A 193 12.04 -20.91 10.71
N LYS A 194 11.38 -20.63 11.85
CA LYS A 194 11.96 -20.89 13.17
C LYS A 194 12.15 -22.38 13.44
N ILE A 195 11.18 -23.21 13.07
CA ILE A 195 11.28 -24.67 13.20
C ILE A 195 12.44 -25.21 12.33
N GLU A 196 12.57 -24.72 11.10
CA GLU A 196 13.66 -25.11 10.21
C GLU A 196 15.02 -24.67 10.74
N ALA A 197 15.14 -23.43 11.24
CA ALA A 197 16.37 -22.93 11.84
C ALA A 197 16.77 -23.73 13.09
N GLU A 198 15.80 -24.11 13.94
CA GLU A 198 16.05 -24.98 15.09
C GLU A 198 16.50 -26.39 14.65
N ARG A 199 15.92 -26.95 13.57
CA ARG A 199 16.35 -28.24 13.00
C ARG A 199 17.78 -28.17 12.47
N VAL A 200 18.10 -27.16 11.65
CA VAL A 200 19.43 -26.97 11.08
C VAL A 200 20.46 -26.75 12.20
N ALA A 201 20.17 -25.91 13.19
CA ALA A 201 21.06 -25.69 14.32
C ALA A 201 21.31 -26.98 15.13
N LYS A 202 20.28 -27.83 15.27
CA LYS A 202 20.43 -29.12 15.94
C LYS A 202 21.27 -30.10 15.12
N GLU A 203 21.04 -30.20 13.82
CA GLU A 203 21.84 -31.03 12.92
C GLU A 203 23.31 -30.58 12.84
N GLU A 204 23.56 -29.27 12.83
CA GLU A 204 24.92 -28.71 12.89
C GLU A 204 25.59 -29.01 14.24
N ALA A 205 24.89 -28.84 15.36
CA ALA A 205 25.42 -29.18 16.68
C ALA A 205 25.75 -30.68 16.81
N GLU A 206 24.91 -31.57 16.26
CA GLU A 206 25.16 -33.01 16.23
C GLU A 206 26.36 -33.36 15.35
N LYS A 207 26.53 -32.72 14.19
CA LYS A 207 27.72 -32.89 13.33
C LYS A 207 28.99 -32.41 14.02
N MET A 208 28.96 -31.24 14.66
CA MET A 208 30.11 -30.70 15.40
C MET A 208 30.52 -31.62 16.55
N ALA A 209 29.56 -32.20 17.27
CA ALA A 209 29.85 -33.17 18.32
C ALA A 209 30.48 -34.46 17.78
N GLN A 210 30.00 -34.97 16.63
CA GLN A 210 30.60 -36.14 15.97
C GLN A 210 32.00 -35.88 15.42
N GLU A 211 32.29 -34.66 14.96
CA GLU A 211 33.62 -34.27 14.49
C GLU A 211 34.63 -34.14 15.64
N ASP A 212 34.20 -33.64 16.81
CA ASP A 212 35.05 -33.50 18.00
C ASP A 212 35.43 -34.88 18.58
N ASP A 213 34.50 -35.84 18.59
CA ASP A 213 34.75 -37.23 19.01
C ASP A 213 35.67 -38.02 18.03
N GLY A 214 35.85 -37.54 16.80
CA GLY A 214 36.62 -38.21 15.74
C GLY A 214 38.10 -37.81 15.62
N THR A 215 38.55 -36.75 16.31
CA THR A 215 39.92 -36.21 16.17
C THR A 215 40.89 -36.63 17.29
N GLY A 216 40.47 -37.52 18.19
CA GLY A 216 41.31 -38.08 19.26
C GLY A 216 41.97 -39.41 18.91
N ILE A 217 42.94 -39.43 17.98
CA ILE A 217 43.97 -40.49 17.89
C ILE A 217 45.32 -39.85 17.56
#